data_AF-A0A8T5TV70-F1
#
_entry.id   AF-A0A8T5TV70-F1
#
_cell.length_a   1.000
_cell.length_b   1.000
_cell.length_c   1.000
_cell.angle_alpha   90.00
_cell.angle_beta   90.00
_cell.angle_gamma   90.00
#
_symmetry.space_group_name_H-M   'P 1'
#
loop_
_entity.id
_entity.type
_entity.pdbx_description
1 polymer ?
#
loop_
_entity_poly.entity_id
_entity_poly.type
_entity_poly.pdbx_seq_one_letter_code
_entity_poly.pdbx_strand_id
1 'polypeptide(L)'
;MSEIDNYEIVRQKLSLDLLYAPKHKKIFELMKVLWNEEEIEILSKFEGADKYTPVEALEKSTGIPRDMLVSILDKLYDKGTIAKVENAYGLVPILPGIFERYFIRRNDSKENLTKVAELFRWFFKSFLPSFLVDTNLKFFRPRLPIDAKDKLIEIDESLDVESQILPYELVSQLIDNYEVFTVIPCQC
;
A
#
# COMPACT_ATOMS: atom_id res chain seq x y z
N MET A 1 -30.78 -16.02 -3.59
CA MET A 1 -29.40 -16.20 -3.07
C MET A 1 -28.70 -14.88 -3.31
N SER A 2 -28.20 -14.20 -2.26
CA SER A 2 -27.44 -12.97 -2.46
C SER A 2 -26.17 -13.32 -3.23
N GLU A 3 -25.94 -12.64 -4.35
CA GLU A 3 -24.71 -12.74 -5.13
C GLU A 3 -23.50 -12.46 -4.23
N ILE A 4 -22.44 -13.28 -4.35
CA ILE A 4 -21.23 -13.12 -3.53
C ILE A 4 -20.48 -11.90 -4.04
N ASP A 5 -20.37 -10.85 -3.21
CA ASP A 5 -19.57 -9.67 -3.54
C ASP A 5 -18.11 -9.89 -3.12
N ASN A 6 -17.31 -10.37 -4.07
CA ASN A 6 -15.87 -10.61 -3.86
C ASN A 6 -15.10 -9.32 -3.50
N TYR A 7 -15.53 -8.15 -3.97
CA TYR A 7 -14.88 -6.89 -3.60
C TYR A 7 -15.12 -6.57 -2.13
N GLU A 8 -16.31 -6.78 -1.60
CA GLU A 8 -16.55 -6.58 -0.16
C GLU A 8 -15.74 -7.57 0.70
N ILE A 9 -15.61 -8.83 0.25
CA ILE A 9 -14.77 -9.83 0.93
C ILE A 9 -13.32 -9.38 0.98
N VAL A 10 -12.75 -8.99 -0.17
CA VAL A 10 -11.36 -8.53 -0.23
C VAL A 10 -11.18 -7.25 0.58
N ARG A 11 -12.12 -6.30 0.52
CA ARG A 11 -12.06 -5.04 1.29
C ARG A 11 -11.92 -5.31 2.79
N GLN A 12 -12.66 -6.29 3.32
CA GLN A 12 -12.57 -6.68 4.73
C GLN A 12 -11.22 -7.33 5.07
N LYS A 13 -10.62 -8.04 4.12
CA LYS A 13 -9.30 -8.69 4.26
C LYS A 13 -8.12 -7.75 4.09
N LEU A 14 -8.31 -6.58 3.45
CA LEU A 14 -7.34 -5.48 3.39
C LEU A 14 -7.27 -4.70 4.72
N SER A 15 -7.27 -5.43 5.83
CA SER A 15 -7.25 -4.90 7.20
C SER A 15 -6.05 -5.46 7.94
N LEU A 16 -5.32 -4.59 8.63
CA LEU A 16 -4.20 -4.88 9.51
C LEU A 16 -4.36 -4.03 10.77
N ASP A 17 -4.94 -4.64 11.82
CA ASP A 17 -5.30 -3.95 13.07
C ASP A 17 -6.12 -2.67 12.79
N LEU A 18 -5.62 -1.49 13.17
CA LEU A 18 -6.29 -0.21 12.95
C LEU A 18 -6.28 0.25 11.48
N LEU A 19 -5.41 -0.31 10.63
CA LEU A 19 -5.29 0.06 9.22
C LEU A 19 -6.27 -0.78 8.40
N TYR A 20 -7.27 -0.15 7.77
CA TYR A 20 -8.26 -0.88 6.98
C TYR A 20 -8.73 -0.11 5.76
N ALA A 21 -9.26 -0.83 4.78
CA ALA A 21 -9.94 -0.26 3.62
C ALA A 21 -11.38 0.18 3.99
N PRO A 22 -11.71 1.49 4.00
CA PRO A 22 -13.01 1.94 4.48
C PRO A 22 -14.14 1.55 3.51
N LYS A 23 -15.32 1.29 4.07
CA LYS A 23 -16.51 0.97 3.26
C LYS A 23 -17.06 2.23 2.61
N HIS A 24 -16.54 2.58 1.45
CA HIS A 24 -16.92 3.77 0.71
C HIS A 24 -16.87 3.52 -0.80
N LYS A 25 -17.79 4.11 -1.57
CA LYS A 25 -17.91 3.91 -3.03
C LYS A 25 -16.62 4.12 -3.80
N LYS A 26 -15.78 5.09 -3.38
CA LYS A 26 -14.49 5.38 -4.00
C LYS A 26 -13.41 4.33 -3.71
N ILE A 27 -13.53 3.60 -2.60
CA ILE A 27 -12.65 2.44 -2.34
C ILE A 27 -13.03 1.29 -3.26
N PHE A 28 -14.33 1.03 -3.46
CA PHE A 28 -14.76 0.05 -4.46
C PHE A 28 -14.37 0.46 -5.88
N GLU A 29 -14.48 1.75 -6.23
CA GLU A 29 -13.98 2.28 -7.50
C GLU A 29 -12.48 2.03 -7.65
N LEU A 30 -11.68 2.27 -6.60
CA LEU A 30 -10.25 1.98 -6.58
C LEU A 30 -9.98 0.49 -6.81
N MET A 31 -10.63 -0.38 -6.06
CA MET A 31 -10.44 -1.84 -6.17
C MET A 31 -10.80 -2.36 -7.57
N LYS A 32 -11.84 -1.82 -8.20
CA LYS A 32 -12.25 -2.19 -9.57
C LYS A 32 -11.29 -1.72 -10.67
N VAL A 33 -10.48 -0.70 -10.40
CA VAL A 33 -9.40 -0.29 -11.31
C VAL A 33 -8.15 -1.16 -11.07
N LEU A 34 -7.90 -1.53 -9.81
CA LEU A 34 -6.76 -2.36 -9.44
C LEU A 34 -6.92 -3.82 -9.89
N TRP A 35 -8.14 -4.37 -9.83
CA TRP A 35 -8.41 -5.78 -10.05
C TRP A 35 -9.67 -5.98 -10.90
N ASN A 36 -9.60 -6.92 -11.85
CA ASN A 36 -10.76 -7.39 -12.59
C ASN A 36 -11.52 -8.49 -11.81
N GLU A 37 -12.62 -9.00 -12.40
CA GLU A 37 -13.50 -9.99 -11.75
C GLU A 37 -12.81 -11.34 -11.47
N GLU A 38 -11.94 -11.81 -12.38
CA GLU A 38 -11.18 -13.05 -12.18
C GLU A 38 -10.15 -12.87 -11.05
N GLU A 39 -9.43 -11.74 -11.07
CA GLU A 39 -8.43 -11.41 -10.07
C GLU A 39 -9.06 -11.26 -8.68
N ILE A 40 -10.18 -10.54 -8.55
CA ILE A 40 -10.84 -10.33 -7.25
C ILE A 40 -11.42 -11.62 -6.68
N GLU A 41 -11.88 -12.55 -7.54
CA GLU A 41 -12.34 -13.86 -7.10
C GLU A 41 -11.21 -14.69 -6.48
N ILE A 42 -10.01 -14.67 -7.10
CA ILE A 42 -8.83 -15.34 -6.56
C ILE A 42 -8.41 -14.68 -5.25
N LEU A 43 -8.33 -13.35 -5.23
CA LEU A 43 -7.94 -12.57 -4.04
C LEU A 43 -8.92 -12.77 -2.88
N SER A 44 -10.20 -13.05 -3.16
CA SER A 44 -11.19 -13.35 -2.12
C SER A 44 -10.90 -14.66 -1.38
N LYS A 45 -10.03 -15.53 -1.89
CA LYS A 45 -9.59 -16.77 -1.21
C LYS A 45 -8.42 -16.59 -0.25
N PHE A 46 -7.76 -15.43 -0.25
CA PHE A 46 -6.62 -15.15 0.63
C PHE A 46 -7.08 -15.05 2.09
N GLU A 47 -6.18 -15.26 3.05
CA GLU A 47 -6.56 -15.19 4.47
C GLU A 47 -6.66 -13.75 5.01
N GLY A 48 -5.82 -12.82 4.53
CA GLY A 48 -5.75 -11.45 5.05
C GLY A 48 -4.49 -10.71 4.59
N ALA A 49 -4.36 -9.43 4.94
CA ALA A 49 -3.21 -8.58 4.62
C ALA A 49 -1.96 -8.83 5.50
N ASP A 50 -2.09 -9.66 6.54
CA ASP A 50 -1.04 -10.06 7.47
C ASP A 50 -0.46 -11.46 7.17
N LYS A 51 -0.99 -12.12 6.15
CA LYS A 51 -0.73 -13.54 5.88
C LYS A 51 -0.33 -13.78 4.43
N TYR A 52 0.53 -14.77 4.25
CA TYR A 52 0.89 -15.30 2.95
C TYR A 52 0.22 -16.66 2.75
N THR A 53 -0.56 -16.77 1.68
CA THR A 53 -1.23 -18.00 1.27
C THR A 53 -0.36 -18.73 0.25
N PRO A 54 0.08 -19.98 0.51
CA PRO A 54 0.80 -20.79 -0.45
C PRO A 54 -0.03 -21.06 -1.71
N VAL A 55 0.62 -21.15 -2.87
CA VAL A 55 -0.07 -21.40 -4.14
C VAL A 55 -0.86 -22.72 -4.09
N GLU A 56 -0.36 -23.74 -3.41
CA GLU A 56 -1.05 -25.03 -3.25
C GLU A 56 -2.38 -24.90 -2.50
N ALA A 57 -2.51 -23.93 -1.58
CA ALA A 57 -3.76 -23.66 -0.89
C ALA A 57 -4.75 -22.89 -1.78
N LEU A 58 -4.24 -21.97 -2.62
CA LEU A 58 -5.05 -21.27 -3.61
C LEU A 58 -5.55 -22.23 -4.70
N GLU A 59 -4.72 -23.15 -5.17
CA GLU A 59 -5.11 -24.20 -6.13
C GLU A 59 -6.27 -25.05 -5.60
N LYS A 60 -6.19 -25.50 -4.33
CA LYS A 60 -7.27 -26.27 -3.71
C LYS A 60 -8.57 -25.50 -3.53
N SER A 61 -8.50 -24.19 -3.26
CA SER A 61 -9.68 -23.36 -2.97
C SER A 61 -10.31 -22.73 -4.20
N THR A 62 -9.55 -22.54 -5.28
CA THR A 62 -10.03 -21.98 -6.56
C THR A 62 -10.30 -23.06 -7.61
N GLY A 63 -9.63 -24.21 -7.53
CA GLY A 63 -9.63 -25.23 -8.59
C GLY A 63 -8.83 -24.84 -9.84
N ILE A 64 -8.15 -23.69 -9.82
CA ILE A 64 -7.34 -23.21 -10.95
C ILE A 64 -5.97 -23.92 -10.91
N PRO A 65 -5.50 -24.50 -12.03
CA PRO A 65 -4.18 -25.09 -12.13
C PRO A 65 -3.05 -24.16 -11.66
N ARG A 66 -2.09 -24.73 -10.91
CA ARG A 66 -0.93 -24.03 -10.35
C ARG A 66 -0.26 -23.03 -11.32
N ASP A 67 0.07 -23.46 -12.54
CA ASP A 67 0.82 -22.61 -13.48
C ASP A 67 0.04 -21.36 -13.90
N MET A 68 -1.29 -21.49 -14.03
CA MET A 68 -2.15 -20.34 -14.33
C MET A 68 -2.27 -19.40 -13.12
N LEU A 69 -2.43 -19.94 -11.91
CA LEU A 69 -2.43 -19.14 -10.68
C LEU A 69 -1.14 -18.35 -10.53
N VAL A 70 0.02 -18.99 -10.69
CA VAL A 70 1.32 -18.32 -10.59
C VAL A 70 1.42 -17.19 -11.62
N SER A 71 1.00 -17.43 -12.86
CA SER A 71 1.00 -16.41 -13.93
C SER A 71 0.13 -15.19 -13.58
N ILE A 72 -1.07 -15.41 -13.04
CA ILE A 72 -1.97 -14.31 -12.62
C ILE A 72 -1.39 -13.57 -11.42
N LEU A 73 -0.97 -14.30 -10.39
CA LEU A 73 -0.45 -13.72 -9.14
C LEU A 73 0.87 -12.97 -9.34
N ASP A 74 1.75 -13.45 -10.22
CA ASP A 74 2.99 -12.74 -10.55
C ASP A 74 2.70 -11.42 -11.27
N LYS A 75 1.71 -11.36 -12.16
CA LYS A 75 1.26 -10.09 -12.76
C LYS A 75 0.72 -9.12 -11.71
N LEU A 76 -0.06 -9.60 -10.74
CA LEU A 76 -0.57 -8.78 -9.64
C LEU A 76 0.55 -8.29 -8.71
N TYR A 77 1.55 -9.14 -8.45
CA TYR A 77 2.74 -8.78 -7.70
C TYR A 77 3.58 -7.72 -8.41
N ASP A 78 3.80 -7.90 -9.72
CA ASP A 78 4.54 -6.95 -10.57
C ASP A 78 3.80 -5.63 -10.72
N LYS A 79 2.46 -5.67 -10.78
CA LYS A 79 1.58 -4.48 -10.70
C LYS A 79 1.69 -3.77 -9.35
N GLY A 80 2.14 -4.46 -8.30
CA GLY A 80 2.36 -3.92 -6.97
C GLY A 80 1.16 -4.03 -6.02
N THR A 81 0.11 -4.76 -6.40
CA THR A 81 -1.16 -4.81 -5.63
C THR A 81 -1.21 -5.94 -4.60
N ILE A 82 -0.28 -6.90 -4.66
CA ILE A 82 -0.10 -7.97 -3.67
C ILE A 82 1.39 -8.20 -3.34
N ALA A 83 1.67 -8.86 -2.22
CA ALA A 83 3.02 -9.28 -1.84
C ALA A 83 3.31 -10.73 -2.21
N LYS A 84 4.60 -11.06 -2.33
CA LYS A 84 5.12 -12.41 -2.61
C LYS A 84 6.31 -12.68 -1.70
N VAL A 85 6.33 -13.86 -1.09
CA VAL A 85 7.46 -14.43 -0.34
C VAL A 85 7.60 -15.86 -0.80
N GLU A 86 8.73 -16.19 -1.43
CA GLU A 86 8.97 -17.51 -2.03
C GLU A 86 7.80 -17.95 -2.94
N ASN A 87 7.12 -19.04 -2.57
CA ASN A 87 5.97 -19.64 -3.28
C ASN A 87 4.62 -19.27 -2.66
N ALA A 88 4.56 -18.17 -1.90
CA ALA A 88 3.34 -17.71 -1.24
C ALA A 88 3.06 -16.24 -1.55
N TYR A 89 1.77 -15.89 -1.60
CA TYR A 89 1.30 -14.55 -1.94
C TYR A 89 0.42 -14.00 -0.82
N GLY A 90 0.45 -12.70 -0.59
CA GLY A 90 -0.32 -12.05 0.46
C GLY A 90 -1.02 -10.79 -0.03
N LEU A 91 -2.19 -10.50 0.54
CA LEU A 91 -2.78 -9.17 0.39
C LEU A 91 -1.90 -8.15 1.13
N VAL A 92 -2.00 -6.89 0.77
CA VAL A 92 -1.35 -5.78 1.50
C VAL A 92 -2.36 -4.68 1.76
N PRO A 93 -2.26 -3.91 2.85
CA PRO A 93 -3.22 -2.85 3.14
C PRO A 93 -3.26 -1.80 2.03
N ILE A 94 -4.36 -1.04 1.92
CA ILE A 94 -4.42 0.11 1.00
C ILE A 94 -3.31 1.13 1.33
N LEU A 95 -3.10 1.39 2.62
CA LEU A 95 -2.07 2.29 3.13
C LEU A 95 -1.64 1.89 4.56
N PRO A 96 -0.32 1.74 4.85
CA PRO A 96 0.75 1.56 3.88
C PRO A 96 0.64 0.18 3.22
N GLY A 97 0.96 0.10 1.93
CA GLY A 97 0.91 -1.15 1.16
C GLY A 97 0.71 -0.90 -0.33
N ILE A 98 -0.53 -1.02 -0.81
CA ILE A 98 -0.86 -0.90 -2.24
C ILE A 98 -0.42 0.45 -2.79
N PHE A 99 -0.68 1.54 -2.07
CA PHE A 99 -0.33 2.89 -2.52
C PHE A 99 1.13 2.99 -2.96
N GLU A 100 2.06 2.69 -2.04
CA GLU A 100 3.49 2.81 -2.28
C GLU A 100 3.93 1.84 -3.36
N ARG A 101 3.52 0.57 -3.25
CA ARG A 101 3.99 -0.49 -4.14
C ARG A 101 3.51 -0.29 -5.58
N TYR A 102 2.26 0.12 -5.77
CA TYR A 102 1.70 0.37 -7.10
C TYR A 102 2.42 1.52 -7.84
N PHE A 103 2.71 2.62 -7.14
CA PHE A 103 3.39 3.78 -7.75
C PHE A 103 4.92 3.66 -7.82
N ILE A 104 5.54 2.81 -7.00
CA ILE A 104 6.94 2.42 -7.17
C ILE A 104 7.09 1.53 -8.42
N ARG A 105 6.19 0.56 -8.61
CA ARG A 105 6.25 -0.39 -9.73
C ARG A 105 5.87 0.23 -11.07
N ARG A 106 4.86 1.13 -11.09
CA ARG A 106 4.36 1.81 -12.30
C ARG A 106 4.00 0.86 -13.45
N ASN A 107 3.61 -0.37 -13.12
CA ASN A 107 3.34 -1.44 -14.08
C ASN A 107 1.84 -1.57 -14.36
N ASP A 108 1.24 -0.52 -14.90
CA ASP A 108 -0.16 -0.47 -15.33
C ASP A 108 -0.31 0.58 -16.45
N SER A 109 -1.49 0.66 -17.07
CA SER A 109 -1.77 1.66 -18.10
C SER A 109 -1.71 3.07 -17.51
N LYS A 110 -1.34 4.05 -18.36
CA LYS A 110 -1.35 5.47 -17.97
C LYS A 110 -2.73 5.93 -17.47
N GLU A 111 -3.79 5.42 -18.07
CA GLU A 111 -5.17 5.71 -17.67
C GLU A 111 -5.45 5.20 -16.25
N ASN A 112 -5.12 3.93 -15.97
CA ASN A 112 -5.29 3.35 -14.64
C ASN A 112 -4.43 4.06 -13.59
N LEU A 113 -3.15 4.31 -13.88
CA LEU A 113 -2.26 5.05 -12.99
C LEU A 113 -2.83 6.44 -12.63
N THR A 114 -3.36 7.15 -13.62
CA THR A 114 -4.00 8.46 -13.41
C THR A 114 -5.24 8.34 -12.54
N LYS A 115 -6.12 7.38 -12.86
CA LYS A 115 -7.38 7.16 -12.15
C LYS A 115 -7.14 6.74 -10.70
N VAL A 116 -6.20 5.83 -10.46
CA VAL A 116 -5.77 5.39 -9.13
C VAL A 116 -5.18 6.56 -8.35
N ALA A 117 -4.37 7.42 -8.97
CA ALA A 117 -3.82 8.62 -8.33
C ALA A 117 -4.92 9.61 -7.91
N GLU A 118 -5.95 9.82 -8.72
CA GLU A 118 -7.11 10.65 -8.35
C GLU A 118 -7.88 10.09 -7.14
N LEU A 119 -8.06 8.76 -7.10
CA LEU A 119 -8.75 8.07 -6.01
C LEU A 119 -7.93 8.11 -4.71
N PHE A 120 -6.62 7.90 -4.78
CA PHE A 120 -5.73 8.09 -3.64
C PHE A 120 -5.68 9.54 -3.20
N ARG A 121 -5.66 10.52 -4.12
CA ARG A 121 -5.72 11.94 -3.78
C ARG A 121 -6.99 12.26 -2.99
N TRP A 122 -8.13 11.69 -3.37
CA TRP A 122 -9.35 11.77 -2.55
C TRP A 122 -9.17 11.10 -1.20
N PHE A 123 -8.61 9.89 -1.15
CA PHE A 123 -8.37 9.17 0.10
C PHE A 123 -7.53 9.99 1.09
N PHE A 124 -6.40 10.55 0.63
CA PHE A 124 -5.51 11.40 1.42
C PHE A 124 -6.14 12.72 1.86
N LYS A 125 -7.04 13.31 1.06
CA LYS A 125 -7.65 14.62 1.38
C LYS A 125 -8.93 14.51 2.21
N SER A 126 -9.70 13.45 2.02
CA SER A 126 -11.06 13.35 2.56
C SER A 126 -11.20 12.30 3.65
N PHE A 127 -10.49 11.17 3.55
CA PHE A 127 -10.63 10.08 4.52
C PHE A 127 -9.50 10.08 5.55
N LEU A 128 -8.25 10.09 5.08
CA LEU A 128 -7.08 9.90 5.94
C LEU A 128 -6.99 10.91 7.10
N PRO A 129 -7.28 12.23 6.93
CA PRO A 129 -7.18 13.18 8.03
C PRO A 129 -8.11 12.84 9.20
N SER A 130 -9.40 12.57 8.94
CA SER A 130 -10.36 12.16 9.97
C SER A 130 -9.94 10.85 10.61
N PHE A 131 -9.58 9.87 9.79
CA PHE A 131 -9.15 8.56 10.25
C PHE A 131 -7.94 8.64 11.20
N LEU A 132 -6.93 9.48 10.89
CA LEU A 132 -5.76 9.66 11.74
C LEU A 132 -6.10 10.34 13.08
N VAL A 133 -7.07 11.24 13.09
CA VAL A 133 -7.60 11.86 14.32
C VAL A 133 -8.32 10.81 15.17
N ASP A 134 -9.24 10.04 14.56
CA ASP A 134 -10.11 9.10 15.25
C ASP A 134 -9.34 7.88 15.81
N THR A 135 -8.37 7.37 15.05
CA THR A 135 -7.61 6.16 15.42
C THR A 135 -6.42 6.43 16.33
N ASN A 136 -6.05 7.70 16.54
CA ASN A 136 -4.88 8.09 17.35
C ASN A 136 -3.59 7.33 16.96
N LEU A 137 -3.43 7.01 15.66
CA LEU A 137 -2.32 6.22 15.15
C LEU A 137 -0.99 6.96 15.34
N LYS A 138 -0.28 6.61 16.41
CA LYS A 138 1.06 7.16 16.74
C LYS A 138 2.11 6.85 15.67
N PHE A 139 1.85 5.88 14.79
CA PHE A 139 2.76 5.49 13.71
C PHE A 139 2.94 6.60 12.67
N PHE A 140 1.87 7.34 12.35
CA PHE A 140 1.91 8.43 11.37
C PHE A 140 2.22 9.80 11.97
N ARG A 141 2.46 9.87 13.29
CA ARG A 141 2.84 11.13 13.93
C ARG A 141 4.33 11.38 13.72
N PRO A 142 4.73 12.61 13.34
CA PRO A 142 6.12 13.02 13.39
C PRO A 142 6.65 12.74 14.79
N ARG A 143 7.68 11.89 14.89
CA ARG A 143 8.39 11.69 16.15
C ARG A 143 9.53 12.68 16.19
N LEU A 144 9.58 13.47 17.25
CA LEU A 144 10.77 14.25 17.53
C LEU A 144 11.94 13.30 17.83
N PRO A 145 13.18 13.69 17.49
CA PRO A 145 14.37 12.99 17.95
C PRO A 145 14.31 12.70 19.45
N ILE A 146 14.83 11.56 19.89
CA ILE A 146 14.77 11.15 21.31
C ILE A 146 15.46 12.19 22.22
N ASP A 147 16.48 12.85 21.68
CA ASP A 147 17.30 13.90 22.26
C ASP A 147 16.77 15.32 21.98
N ALA A 148 15.61 15.47 21.34
CA ALA A 148 15.00 16.77 21.12
C ALA A 148 14.73 17.45 22.47
N LYS A 149 15.38 18.59 22.68
CA LYS A 149 15.24 19.41 23.88
C LYS A 149 13.86 20.05 23.94
N ASP A 150 13.35 20.47 22.78
CA ASP A 150 12.05 21.12 22.64
C ASP A 150 11.01 20.10 22.16
N LYS A 151 10.03 19.82 23.01
CA LYS A 151 8.95 18.84 22.76
C LYS A 151 7.60 19.48 22.45
N LEU A 152 7.55 20.81 22.52
CA LEU A 152 6.36 21.62 22.31
C LEU A 152 6.77 22.73 21.35
N ILE A 153 6.02 22.88 20.26
CA ILE A 153 6.18 23.98 19.31
C ILE A 153 4.99 24.91 19.56
N GLU A 154 5.25 26.19 19.85
CA GLU A 154 4.19 27.19 19.92
C GLU A 154 3.67 27.46 18.50
N ILE A 155 2.35 27.38 18.32
CA ILE A 155 1.70 27.39 16.99
C ILE A 155 1.87 28.74 16.27
N ASP A 156 2.19 29.80 17.01
CA ASP A 156 2.33 31.17 16.52
C ASP A 156 3.79 31.59 16.28
N GLU A 157 4.75 30.66 16.32
CA GLU A 157 6.13 30.94 15.96
C GLU A 157 6.39 30.67 14.46
N SER A 158 6.92 31.68 13.76
CA SER A 158 7.48 31.49 12.44
C SER A 158 8.76 30.67 12.55
N LEU A 159 8.71 29.40 12.14
CA LEU A 159 9.90 28.57 12.03
C LEU A 159 10.70 29.05 10.81
N ASP A 160 11.97 29.41 11.04
CA ASP A 160 12.92 29.70 9.98
C ASP A 160 13.38 28.37 9.36
N VAL A 161 12.53 27.81 8.49
CA VAL A 161 12.82 26.54 7.83
C VAL A 161 13.73 26.82 6.65
N GLU A 162 15.04 26.71 6.87
CA GLU A 162 16.02 26.74 5.79
C GLU A 162 15.89 25.48 4.95
N SER A 163 15.36 25.62 3.73
CA SER A 163 15.44 24.58 2.71
C SER A 163 16.91 24.41 2.29
N GLN A 164 17.61 23.46 2.90
CA GLN A 164 18.99 23.16 2.53
C GLN A 164 19.06 22.35 1.23
N ILE A 165 19.97 22.73 0.33
CA ILE A 165 20.41 21.87 -0.76
C ILE A 165 21.41 20.89 -0.15
N LEU A 166 21.12 19.59 -0.19
CA LEU A 166 22.06 18.56 0.25
C LEU A 166 23.26 18.56 -0.71
N PRO A 167 24.49 18.89 -0.25
CA PRO A 167 25.67 18.90 -1.12
C PRO A 167 25.97 17.49 -1.64
N TYR A 168 26.53 17.42 -2.85
CA TYR A 168 26.94 16.16 -3.46
C TYR A 168 27.84 15.34 -2.53
N GLU A 169 28.77 16.00 -1.84
CA GLU A 169 29.74 15.38 -0.95
C GLU A 169 29.08 14.71 0.25
N LEU A 170 28.03 15.32 0.81
CA LEU A 170 27.28 14.74 1.93
C LEU A 170 26.51 13.50 1.50
N VAL A 171 25.88 13.55 0.32
CA VAL A 171 25.16 12.40 -0.24
C VAL A 171 26.13 11.28 -0.59
N SER A 172 27.30 11.59 -1.17
CA SER A 172 28.35 10.62 -1.47
C SER A 172 28.83 9.92 -0.21
N GLN A 173 29.17 10.69 0.85
CA GLN A 173 29.59 10.13 2.13
C GLN A 173 28.51 9.25 2.76
N LEU A 174 27.24 9.65 2.67
CA LEU A 174 26.13 8.83 3.14
C LEU A 174 26.04 7.50 2.39
N ILE A 175 26.21 7.50 1.06
CA ILE A 175 26.22 6.27 0.26
C ILE A 175 27.43 5.41 0.61
N ASP A 176 28.62 6.00 0.73
CA ASP A 176 29.88 5.29 1.04
C ASP A 176 29.85 4.61 2.42
N ASN A 177 29.04 5.12 3.36
CA ASN A 177 28.90 4.54 4.71
C ASN A 177 28.05 3.26 4.76
N TYR A 178 27.37 2.86 3.67
CA TYR A 178 26.53 1.67 3.65
C TYR A 178 26.88 0.75 2.47
N GLU A 179 27.05 -0.55 2.74
CA GLU A 179 27.36 -1.55 1.71
C GLU A 179 26.12 -2.03 0.93
N VAL A 180 24.93 -1.88 1.52
CA VAL A 180 23.66 -2.38 0.95
C VAL A 180 22.68 -1.23 0.84
N PHE A 181 22.30 -0.89 -0.38
CA PHE A 181 21.29 0.11 -0.69
C PHE A 181 20.29 -0.42 -1.72
N THR A 182 19.07 0.09 -1.65
CA THR A 182 18.00 -0.17 -2.63
C THR A 182 17.65 1.15 -3.30
N VAL A 183 17.63 1.15 -4.64
CA VAL A 183 17.17 2.29 -5.43
C VAL A 183 15.75 2.01 -5.91
N ILE A 184 14.81 2.86 -5.52
CA ILE A 184 13.41 2.78 -5.94
C ILE A 184 12.94 4.12 -6.51
N PRO A 185 12.10 4.13 -7.56
CA PRO A 185 11.34 5.32 -7.91
C PRO A 185 10.50 5.77 -6.71
N CYS A 186 10.47 7.06 -6.43
CA CYS A 186 9.56 7.60 -5.43
C CYS A 186 8.10 7.36 -5.87
N GLN A 187 7.25 7.01 -4.92
CA GLN A 187 5.79 6.85 -5.12
C GLN A 187 5.05 8.15 -5.42
N CYS A 188 5.71 9.30 -5.22
CA CYS A 188 5.17 10.65 -5.45
C CYS A 188 5.29 11.10 -6.91
#